data_AF-A0A2G6JVT7-F1
#
_entry.id   AF-A0A2G6JVT7-F1
#
_cell.length_a   1.000
_cell.length_b   1.000
_cell.length_c   1.000
_cell.angle_alpha   90.00
_cell.angle_beta   90.00
_cell.angle_gamma   90.00
#
_symmetry.space_group_name_H-M   'P 1'
#
loop_
_entity.id
_entity.type
_entity.pdbx_description
1 polymer ?
#
loop_
_entity_poly.entity_id
_entity_poly.type
_entity_poly.pdbx_seq_one_letter_code
_entity_poly.pdbx_strand_id
1 'polypeptide(L)'
;MALLRREIGEVLRGRRRSQGRTLREVSKAARVSLGYLSEVERGQKEPSSELLGSICTALEVPLSQLLREVTDRLALAEGVVVPDTIPQSLTDEVNDLVGV
;
A
#
# COMPACT_ATOMS: atom_id res chain seq x y z
N MET A 1 -4.56 17.32 4.90
CA MET A 1 -5.05 15.98 4.54
C MET A 1 -3.97 15.26 3.75
N ALA A 2 -3.63 14.04 4.14
CA ALA A 2 -2.76 13.19 3.34
C ALA A 2 -3.48 12.82 2.04
N LEU A 3 -2.72 12.75 0.93
CA LEU A 3 -3.27 12.34 -0.35
C LEU A 3 -2.89 10.89 -0.58
N LEU A 4 -3.87 10.05 -0.91
CA LEU A 4 -3.68 8.61 -1.11
C LEU A 4 -2.51 8.30 -2.04
N ARG A 5 -2.41 9.01 -3.18
CA ARG A 5 -1.31 8.83 -4.14
C ARG A 5 0.08 9.09 -3.58
N ARG A 6 0.20 9.98 -2.59
CA ARG A 6 1.47 10.29 -1.94
C ARG A 6 1.88 9.15 -1.02
N GLU A 7 0.95 8.63 -0.22
CA GLU A 7 1.24 7.49 0.67
C GLU A 7 1.52 6.21 -0.13
N ILE A 8 0.79 5.95 -1.22
CA ILE A 8 1.12 4.88 -2.17
C ILE A 8 2.54 5.06 -2.71
N GLY A 9 2.88 6.26 -3.19
CA GLY A 9 4.20 6.56 -3.73
C GLY A 9 5.34 6.33 -2.74
N GLU A 10 5.16 6.76 -1.48
CA GLU A 10 6.15 6.57 -0.42
C GLU A 10 6.32 5.09 -0.03
N VAL A 11 5.24 4.32 0.07
CA VAL A 11 5.30 2.87 0.34
C VAL A 11 6.02 2.13 -0.79
N LEU A 12 5.65 2.40 -2.05
CA LEU A 12 6.32 1.80 -3.22
C LEU A 12 7.81 2.13 -3.25
N ARG A 13 8.16 3.40 -3.05
CA ARG A 13 9.55 3.88 -2.99
C ARG A 13 10.33 3.23 -1.85
N GLY A 14 9.72 3.12 -0.67
CA GLY A 14 10.29 2.45 0.50
C GLY A 14 10.64 1.00 0.21
N ARG A 15 9.68 0.24 -0.33
CA ARG A 15 9.88 -1.18 -0.71
C ARG A 15 10.98 -1.33 -1.75
N ARG A 16 10.93 -0.56 -2.83
CA ARG A 16 11.97 -0.58 -3.87
C ARG A 16 13.36 -0.34 -3.28
N ARG A 17 13.50 0.67 -2.42
CA ARG A 17 14.78 1.00 -1.77
C ARG A 17 15.24 -0.07 -0.79
N SER A 18 14.34 -0.67 -0.04
CA SER A 18 14.66 -1.78 0.87
C SER A 18 15.20 -3.01 0.14
N GLN A 19 14.78 -3.22 -1.11
CA GLN A 19 15.31 -4.26 -2.01
C GLN A 19 16.63 -3.87 -2.68
N GLY A 20 17.15 -2.65 -2.48
CA GLY A 20 18.34 -2.14 -3.16
C GLY A 20 18.14 -1.88 -4.67
N ARG A 21 16.89 -1.90 -5.16
CA ARG A 21 16.59 -1.80 -6.60
C ARG A 21 16.46 -0.36 -7.06
N THR A 22 16.93 -0.09 -8.27
CA THR A 22 16.82 1.19 -8.95
C THR A 22 15.44 1.38 -9.57
N LEU A 23 15.07 2.63 -9.86
CA LEU A 23 13.86 2.95 -10.63
C LEU A 23 13.83 2.22 -11.99
N ARG A 24 14.99 2.12 -12.66
CA ARG A 24 15.12 1.49 -13.98
C ARG A 24 14.81 0.00 -13.95
N GLU A 25 15.28 -0.71 -12.92
CA GLU A 25 15.04 -2.15 -12.77
C GLU A 25 13.56 -2.44 -12.53
N VAL A 26 12.92 -1.70 -11.62
CA VAL A 26 11.50 -1.88 -11.30
C VAL A 26 10.60 -1.44 -12.45
N SER A 27 10.89 -0.29 -13.09
CA SER A 27 10.07 0.19 -14.22
C SER A 27 10.10 -0.79 -15.38
N LYS A 28 11.26 -1.41 -15.66
CA LYS A 28 11.41 -2.44 -16.69
C LYS A 28 10.58 -3.69 -16.34
N ALA A 29 10.67 -4.18 -15.10
CA ALA A 29 9.90 -5.34 -14.64
C ALA A 29 8.37 -5.08 -14.65
N ALA A 30 7.95 -3.88 -14.27
CA ALA A 30 6.54 -3.46 -14.26
C ALA A 30 5.99 -3.07 -15.65
N ARG A 31 6.83 -3.07 -16.70
CA ARG A 31 6.48 -2.62 -18.07
C ARG A 31 5.92 -1.19 -18.12
N VAL A 32 6.45 -0.30 -17.30
CA VAL A 32 6.12 1.14 -17.30
C VAL A 32 7.36 1.96 -17.62
N SER A 33 7.15 3.23 -18.00
CA SER A 33 8.29 4.12 -18.21
C SER A 33 8.95 4.47 -16.87
N LEU A 34 10.28 4.69 -16.89
CA LEU A 34 11.03 5.13 -15.70
C LEU A 34 10.49 6.47 -15.16
N GLY A 35 10.16 7.40 -16.06
CA GLY A 35 9.57 8.69 -15.70
C GLY A 35 8.23 8.52 -15.00
N TYR A 36 7.37 7.64 -15.49
CA TYR A 36 6.07 7.36 -14.88
C TYR A 36 6.23 6.78 -13.47
N LEU A 37 7.08 5.76 -13.27
CA LEU A 37 7.34 5.21 -11.94
C LEU A 37 7.91 6.27 -10.99
N SER A 38 8.79 7.15 -11.48
CA SER A 38 9.34 8.27 -10.70
C SER A 38 8.26 9.29 -10.30
N GLU A 39 7.31 9.61 -11.17
CA GLU A 39 6.17 10.46 -10.84
C GLU A 39 5.24 9.81 -9.81
N VAL A 40 4.97 8.51 -9.95
CA VAL A 40 4.18 7.74 -8.98
C VAL A 40 4.84 7.73 -7.60
N GLU A 41 6.14 7.40 -7.50
CA GLU A 41 6.87 7.39 -6.23
C GLU A 41 6.96 8.76 -5.54
N ARG A 42 6.78 9.85 -6.30
CA ARG A 42 6.72 11.22 -5.77
C ARG A 42 5.29 11.69 -5.49
N GLY A 43 4.28 10.85 -5.69
CA GLY A 43 2.87 11.19 -5.50
C GLY A 43 2.35 12.22 -6.52
N GLN A 44 2.97 12.31 -7.70
CA GLN A 44 2.56 13.24 -8.77
C GLN A 44 1.54 12.62 -9.72
N LYS A 45 1.42 11.29 -9.74
CA LYS A 45 0.46 10.54 -10.56
C LYS A 45 -0.33 9.56 -9.70
N GLU A 46 -1.56 9.32 -10.12
CA GLU A 46 -2.43 8.28 -9.56
C GLU A 46 -2.38 7.09 -10.52
N PRO A 47 -1.70 5.99 -10.18
CA PRO A 47 -1.68 4.82 -11.03
C PRO A 47 -3.08 4.21 -11.11
N SER A 48 -3.45 3.70 -12.29
CA SER A 48 -4.63 2.83 -12.38
C SER A 48 -4.42 1.57 -11.56
N SER A 49 -5.50 0.86 -11.22
CA SER A 49 -5.42 -0.39 -10.46
C SER A 49 -4.52 -1.44 -11.15
N GLU A 50 -4.57 -1.52 -12.47
CA GLU A 50 -3.73 -2.43 -13.27
C GLU A 50 -2.25 -2.05 -13.20
N LEU A 51 -1.93 -0.76 -13.30
CA LEU A 51 -0.55 -0.28 -13.21
C LEU A 51 0.01 -0.42 -11.80
N LEU A 52 -0.80 -0.14 -10.77
CA LEU A 52 -0.42 -0.39 -9.38
C LEU A 52 -0.15 -1.88 -9.14
N GLY A 53 -1.01 -2.76 -9.64
CA GLY A 53 -0.82 -4.21 -9.60
C GLY A 53 0.47 -4.66 -10.30
N SER A 54 0.78 -4.07 -11.46
CA SER A 54 2.01 -4.35 -12.21
C SER A 54 3.27 -3.94 -11.45
N ILE A 55 3.24 -2.78 -10.78
CA ILE A 55 4.35 -2.32 -9.93
C ILE A 55 4.49 -3.20 -8.68
N CYS A 56 3.38 -3.58 -8.05
CA CYS A 56 3.39 -4.50 -6.89
C CYS A 56 3.99 -5.86 -7.26
N THR A 57 3.59 -6.41 -8.42
CA THR A 57 4.14 -7.65 -8.96
C THR A 57 5.64 -7.52 -9.21
N ALA A 58 6.07 -6.41 -9.81
CA ALA A 58 7.49 -6.15 -10.06
C ALA A 58 8.31 -6.00 -8.77
N LEU A 59 7.69 -5.55 -7.67
CA LEU A 59 8.28 -5.44 -6.34
C LEU A 59 8.06 -6.68 -5.48
N GLU A 60 7.47 -7.76 -6.01
CA GLU A 60 7.21 -9.00 -5.29
C GLU A 60 6.42 -8.79 -3.99
N VAL A 61 5.48 -7.83 -4.00
CA VAL A 61 4.60 -7.52 -2.87
C VAL A 61 3.15 -7.77 -3.25
N PRO A 62 2.37 -8.50 -2.43
CA PRO A 62 0.92 -8.57 -2.61
C PRO A 62 0.28 -7.18 -2.50
N LEU A 63 -0.66 -6.86 -3.40
CA LEU A 63 -1.35 -5.56 -3.38
C LEU A 63 -2.04 -5.29 -2.03
N SER A 64 -2.63 -6.31 -1.40
CA SER A 64 -3.25 -6.20 -0.08
C SER A 64 -2.27 -5.77 1.02
N GLN A 65 -1.02 -6.28 0.98
CA GLN A 65 0.01 -5.89 1.93
C GLN A 65 0.48 -4.45 1.70
N LEU A 66 0.61 -4.03 0.44
CA LEU A 66 0.88 -2.64 0.10
C LEU A 66 -0.22 -1.73 0.64
N LEU A 67 -1.49 -2.07 0.39
CA LEU A 67 -2.64 -1.28 0.82
C LEU A 67 -2.74 -1.20 2.34
N ARG A 68 -2.44 -2.28 3.08
CA ARG A 68 -2.37 -2.25 4.55
C ARG A 68 -1.37 -1.20 5.04
N GLU A 69 -0.14 -1.21 4.53
CA GLU A 69 0.87 -0.22 4.92
C GLU A 69 0.47 1.21 4.54
N VAL A 70 -0.22 1.39 3.41
CA VAL A 70 -0.77 2.69 3.02
C VAL A 70 -1.85 3.14 4.00
N THR A 71 -2.75 2.24 4.40
CA THR A 71 -3.79 2.50 5.40
C THR A 71 -3.18 2.88 6.74
N ASP A 72 -2.16 2.17 7.22
CA ASP A 72 -1.48 2.47 8.48
C ASP A 72 -0.91 3.89 8.46
N ARG A 73 -0.27 4.28 7.35
CA ARG A 73 0.28 5.63 7.18
C ARG A 73 -0.79 6.71 7.09
N LEU A 74 -1.90 6.44 6.41
CA LEU A 74 -3.05 7.36 6.35
C LEU A 74 -3.66 7.56 7.73
N ALA A 75 -3.88 6.48 8.48
CA ALA A 75 -4.43 6.52 9.83
C ALA A 75 -3.56 7.39 10.75
N LEU A 76 -2.23 7.21 10.71
CA LEU A 76 -1.29 8.07 11.43
C LEU A 76 -1.40 9.55 11.01
N ALA A 77 -1.52 9.82 9.71
CA ALA A 77 -1.65 11.18 9.20
C ALA A 77 -3.01 11.83 9.55
N GLU A 78 -4.04 11.02 9.77
CA GLU A 78 -5.38 11.44 10.19
C GLU A 78 -5.54 11.51 11.72
N GLY A 79 -4.57 11.00 12.47
CA GLY A 79 -4.67 10.85 13.92
C GLY A 79 -5.70 9.80 14.35
N VAL A 80 -6.00 8.85 13.46
CA VAL A 80 -6.93 7.74 13.69
C VAL A 80 -6.12 6.51 14.11
N VAL A 81 -6.58 5.83 15.16
CA VAL A 81 -6.08 4.50 15.52
C VAL A 81 -7.02 3.47 14.91
N VAL A 82 -6.55 2.73 13.92
CA VAL A 82 -7.28 1.57 13.40
C VAL A 82 -6.90 0.37 14.28
N PRO A 83 -7.82 -0.18 15.09
CA PRO A 83 -7.51 -1.34 15.91
C PRO A 83 -7.23 -2.54 15.00
N ASP A 84 -6.15 -3.27 15.26
CA ASP A 84 -5.87 -4.57 14.62
C ASP A 84 -6.73 -5.72 15.21
N THR A 85 -7.69 -5.37 16.08
CA THR A 85 -8.63 -6.29 16.71
C THR A 85 -9.95 -6.35 15.94
N ILE A 86 -10.61 -7.50 16.02
CA ILE A 86 -11.98 -7.66 15.54
C ILE A 86 -12.89 -6.65 16.26
N PRO A 87 -13.80 -5.95 15.56
CA PRO A 87 -14.82 -5.13 16.20
C PRO A 87 -15.51 -5.87 17.34
N GLN A 88 -15.73 -5.21 18.46
CA GLN A 88 -16.30 -5.83 19.65
C GLN A 88 -17.62 -6.57 19.33
N SER A 89 -18.47 -5.96 18.50
CA SER A 89 -19.74 -6.57 18.05
C SER A 89 -19.58 -7.93 17.38
N LEU A 90 -18.51 -8.12 16.58
CA LEU A 90 -18.23 -9.41 15.92
C LEU A 90 -17.61 -10.41 16.90
N THR A 91 -16.94 -9.93 17.95
CA THR A 91 -16.45 -10.78 19.04
C THR A 91 -17.60 -11.30 19.89
N ASP A 92 -18.55 -10.42 20.21
CA ASP A 92 -19.75 -10.73 20.99
C ASP A 92 -20.65 -11.73 20.25
N GLU A 93 -20.88 -11.54 18.94
CA GLU A 93 -21.63 -12.50 18.11
C GLU A 93 -21.00 -13.89 18.07
N VAL A 94 -19.66 -13.97 17.97
CA VAL A 94 -18.96 -15.26 18.02
C VAL A 94 -19.11 -15.89 19.40
N ASN A 95 -18.93 -15.13 20.48
CA ASN A 95 -19.08 -15.63 21.84
C ASN A 95 -20.48 -16.18 22.11
N ASP A 96 -21.52 -15.49 21.64
CA ASP A 96 -22.91 -15.96 21.69
C ASP A 96 -23.13 -17.26 20.88
N LEU A 97 -22.42 -17.42 19.75
CA LEU A 97 -22.47 -18.62 18.90
C LEU A 97 -21.74 -19.83 19.49
N VAL A 98 -20.59 -19.64 20.17
CA VAL A 98 -19.83 -20.73 20.81
C VAL A 98 -20.14 -20.93 22.30
N GLY A 99 -20.99 -20.09 22.88
CA GLY A 99 -21.43 -20.18 24.28
C GLY A 99 -20.30 -19.96 25.30
N VAL A 100 -19.34 -19.07 24.98
CA VAL A 100 -18.21 -18.68 25.84
C VAL A 100 -18.40 -17.28 26.38
#